data_AF-A0A411KAY3-F1
#
_entry.id   AF-A0A411KAY3-F1
#
_cell.length_a   1.000
_cell.length_b   1.000
_cell.length_c   1.000
_cell.angle_alpha   90.00
_cell.angle_beta   90.00
_cell.angle_gamma   90.00
#
_symmetry.space_group_name_H-M   'P 1'
#
loop_
_entity.id
_entity.type
_entity.pdbx_description
1 polymer ?
#
loop_
_entity_poly.entity_id
_entity_poly.type
_entity_poly.pdbx_seq_one_letter_code
_entity_poly.pdbx_strand_id
1 'polypeptide(L)'
;MWRWMTPVKKGQPSAHDAFVGNWKPTKNDTLSKRVPGFGTTMNILYGDNVCGKGDVDSMNNIISHYLYYLDLLGVGREQAGSSEGLTCAEQKAFNPSSTTASS
;
A
#
# COMPACT_ATOMS: atom_id res chain seq x y z
N MET A 1 13.71 9.88 -0.35
CA MET A 1 12.88 10.49 0.70
C MET A 1 11.71 11.34 0.18
N TRP A 2 11.87 12.19 -0.84
CA TRP A 2 10.78 13.04 -1.36
C TRP A 2 9.49 12.27 -1.73
N ARG A 3 9.62 11.16 -2.47
CA ARG A 3 8.49 10.27 -2.85
C ARG A 3 7.74 9.66 -1.65
N TRP A 4 8.41 9.52 -0.51
CA TRP A 4 7.83 8.96 0.70
C TRP A 4 6.99 9.98 1.47
N MET A 5 7.46 11.23 1.52
CA MET A 5 6.84 12.30 2.32
C MET A 5 5.84 13.17 1.53
N THR A 6 5.89 13.14 0.20
CA THR A 6 5.10 14.08 -0.64
C THR A 6 3.93 13.36 -1.30
N PRO A 7 2.67 13.80 -1.08
CA PRO A 7 1.52 13.27 -1.81
C PRO A 7 1.66 13.43 -3.32
N VAL A 8 1.32 12.37 -4.07
CA VAL A 8 1.41 12.38 -5.54
C VAL A 8 0.33 13.26 -6.18
N LYS A 9 -0.88 13.26 -5.62
CA LYS A 9 -2.02 14.06 -6.07
C LYS A 9 -2.72 14.72 -4.89
N LYS A 10 -3.38 15.85 -5.16
CA LYS A 10 -4.22 16.52 -4.16
C LYS A 10 -5.32 15.56 -3.68
N GLY A 11 -5.44 15.40 -2.36
CA GLY A 11 -6.42 14.51 -1.73
C GLY A 11 -5.97 13.05 -1.58
N GLN A 12 -4.79 12.67 -2.09
CA GLN A 12 -4.16 11.40 -1.74
C GLN A 12 -3.23 11.59 -0.51
N PRO A 13 -3.06 10.57 0.34
CA PRO A 13 -2.04 10.61 1.39
C PRO A 13 -0.63 10.49 0.80
N SER A 14 0.38 10.89 1.59
CA SER A 14 1.75 10.46 1.36
C SER A 14 1.93 8.99 1.77
N ALA A 15 2.97 8.33 1.25
CA ALA A 15 3.29 6.96 1.65
C ALA A 15 3.59 6.87 3.16
N HIS A 16 4.26 7.90 3.69
CA HIS A 16 4.50 8.07 5.12
C HIS A 16 3.20 8.16 5.92
N ASP A 17 2.28 9.05 5.55
CA ASP A 17 1.03 9.27 6.32
C ASP A 17 0.14 8.03 6.33
N ALA A 18 0.13 7.26 5.23
CA ALA A 18 -0.54 5.97 5.17
C ALA A 18 0.13 4.92 6.07
N PHE A 19 1.46 4.91 6.11
CA PHE A 19 2.25 3.94 6.89
C PHE A 19 2.07 4.16 8.40
N VAL A 20 2.18 5.40 8.87
CA VAL A 20 2.08 5.73 10.31
C VAL A 20 0.64 5.87 10.81
N GLY A 21 -0.36 5.73 9.92
CA GLY A 21 -1.78 5.78 10.29
C GLY A 21 -2.36 7.18 10.50
N ASN A 22 -1.66 8.24 10.11
CA ASN A 22 -2.16 9.63 10.22
C ASN A 22 -3.24 9.95 9.17
N TRP A 23 -3.25 9.21 8.07
CA TRP A 23 -4.24 9.39 7.02
C TRP A 23 -5.58 8.77 7.41
N LYS A 24 -6.66 9.55 7.25
CA LYS A 24 -8.03 9.09 7.40
C LYS A 24 -8.63 8.72 6.04
N PRO A 25 -8.97 7.44 5.79
CA PRO A 25 -9.59 7.02 4.54
C PRO A 25 -10.92 7.73 4.28
N THR A 26 -11.15 8.11 3.03
CA THR A 26 -12.45 8.61 2.58
C THR A 26 -13.40 7.45 2.29
N LYS A 27 -14.69 7.75 2.05
CA LYS A 27 -15.66 6.73 1.61
C LYS A 27 -15.21 5.99 0.34
N ASN A 28 -14.54 6.69 -0.58
CA ASN A 28 -14.04 6.07 -1.81
C ASN A 28 -12.87 5.12 -1.54
N ASP A 29 -12.03 5.46 -0.56
CA ASP A 29 -10.91 4.61 -0.16
C ASP A 29 -11.41 3.33 0.49
N THR A 30 -12.37 3.42 1.42
CA THR A 30 -12.98 2.24 2.06
C THR A 30 -13.72 1.35 1.05
N LEU A 31 -14.45 1.93 0.09
CA LEU A 31 -15.08 1.17 -1.00
C LEU A 31 -14.06 0.49 -1.92
N SER A 32 -12.86 1.05 -1.99
CA SER A 32 -11.73 0.49 -2.74
C SER A 32 -10.84 -0.43 -1.90
N LYS A 33 -11.29 -0.82 -0.70
CA LYS A 33 -10.55 -1.62 0.29
C LYS A 33 -9.23 -1.00 0.76
N ARG A 34 -9.02 0.30 0.56
CA ARG A 34 -7.80 1.00 0.99
C ARG A 34 -7.93 1.38 2.47
N VAL A 35 -7.02 0.84 3.28
CA VAL A 35 -6.97 1.02 4.74
C VAL A 35 -5.57 1.49 5.16
N PRO A 36 -5.42 2.22 6.28
CA PRO A 36 -4.10 2.62 6.75
C PRO A 36 -3.21 1.41 7.02
N GLY A 37 -1.93 1.50 6.65
CA GLY A 37 -0.98 0.40 6.77
C GLY A 37 -0.10 0.22 5.53
N PHE A 38 0.76 -0.81 5.60
CA PHE A 38 1.77 -1.10 4.61
C PHE A 38 1.20 -1.42 3.21
N GLY A 39 0.04 -2.07 3.14
CA GLY A 39 -0.66 -2.33 1.89
C GLY A 39 -0.97 -1.05 1.12
N THR A 40 -1.52 -0.03 1.79
CA THR A 40 -1.77 1.25 1.14
C THR A 40 -0.49 2.03 0.87
N THR A 41 0.55 1.92 1.70
CA THR A 41 1.89 2.44 1.39
C THR A 41 2.43 1.86 0.06
N MET A 42 2.33 0.55 -0.14
CA MET A 42 2.70 -0.10 -1.39
C MET A 42 1.83 0.38 -2.55
N ASN A 43 0.53 0.57 -2.33
CA ASN A 43 -0.40 1.06 -3.34
C ASN A 43 -0.04 2.47 -3.85
N ILE A 44 0.34 3.37 -2.95
CA ILE A 44 0.75 4.74 -3.31
C ILE A 44 2.02 4.75 -4.16
N LEU A 45 2.99 3.88 -3.84
CA LEU A 45 4.30 3.86 -4.48
C LEU A 45 4.35 3.00 -5.75
N TYR A 46 3.66 1.86 -5.74
CA TYR A 46 3.81 0.79 -6.72
C TYR A 46 2.47 0.19 -7.18
N GLY A 47 1.34 0.84 -6.87
CA GLY A 47 -0.01 0.27 -6.98
C GLY A 47 -0.33 -0.37 -8.33
N ASP A 48 0.11 0.23 -9.43
CA ASP A 48 -0.09 -0.30 -10.79
C ASP A 48 0.50 -1.69 -11.00
N ASN A 49 1.62 -1.97 -10.34
CA ASN A 49 2.33 -3.22 -10.52
C ASN A 49 1.88 -4.27 -9.51
N VAL A 50 1.55 -3.88 -8.28
CA VAL A 50 1.46 -4.80 -7.14
C VAL A 50 0.08 -4.91 -6.49
N CYS A 51 -0.85 -3.98 -6.74
CA CYS A 51 -2.14 -3.93 -6.03
C CYS A 51 -3.33 -4.23 -6.95
N GLY A 52 -4.39 -4.80 -6.36
CA GLY A 52 -5.64 -5.11 -7.07
C GLY A 52 -5.55 -6.28 -8.04
N LYS A 53 -4.54 -7.15 -7.88
CA LYS A 53 -4.26 -8.29 -8.74
C LYS A 53 -4.25 -9.63 -7.98
N GLY A 54 -4.72 -9.64 -6.74
CA GLY A 54 -4.55 -10.80 -5.85
C GLY A 54 -3.13 -10.91 -5.32
N ASP A 55 -2.77 -12.09 -4.81
CA ASP A 55 -1.43 -12.38 -4.31
C ASP A 55 -0.46 -12.59 -5.48
N VAL A 56 0.31 -11.55 -5.80
CA VAL A 56 1.34 -11.55 -6.84
C VAL A 56 2.74 -11.56 -6.24
N ASP A 57 3.68 -12.22 -6.90
CA ASP A 57 5.06 -12.36 -6.42
C ASP A 57 5.76 -11.03 -6.14
N SER A 58 5.47 -10.01 -6.95
CA SER A 58 6.03 -8.65 -6.79
C SER A 58 5.61 -8.00 -5.47
N MET A 59 4.36 -8.20 -5.04
CA MET A 59 3.86 -7.74 -3.75
C MET A 59 4.48 -8.56 -2.61
N ASN A 60 4.46 -9.90 -2.75
CA ASN A 60 4.98 -10.81 -1.73
C ASN A 60 6.47 -10.59 -1.46
N ASN A 61 7.24 -10.23 -2.49
CA ASN A 61 8.64 -9.87 -2.35
C ASN A 61 8.82 -8.61 -1.48
N ILE A 62 8.03 -7.56 -1.70
CA ILE A 62 8.08 -6.33 -0.90
C ILE A 62 7.69 -6.62 0.56
N ILE A 63 6.63 -7.40 0.77
CA ILE A 63 6.18 -7.81 2.11
C ILE A 63 7.28 -8.62 2.81
N SER A 64 7.92 -9.56 2.13
CA SER A 64 8.97 -10.39 2.70
C SER A 64 10.17 -9.56 3.18
N HIS A 65 10.56 -8.53 2.42
CA HIS A 65 11.60 -7.59 2.84
C HIS A 65 11.18 -6.79 4.07
N TYR A 66 9.95 -6.28 4.08
CA TYR A 66 9.43 -5.54 5.24
C TYR A 66 9.47 -6.40 6.51
N LEU A 67 8.96 -7.63 6.45
CA LEU A 67 8.98 -8.56 7.58
C LEU A 67 10.40 -8.90 8.04
N TYR A 68 11.32 -9.11 7.09
CA TYR A 68 12.73 -9.34 7.40
C TYR A 68 13.38 -8.16 8.14
N TYR A 69 13.10 -6.92 7.73
CA TYR A 69 13.63 -5.76 8.42
C TYR A 69 13.02 -5.55 9.81
N LEU A 70 11.75 -5.92 10.02
CA LEU A 70 11.15 -5.89 11.35
C LEU A 70 11.83 -6.87 12.32
N ASP A 71 12.21 -8.05 11.84
CA ASP A 71 12.98 -9.02 12.63
C ASP A 71 14.37 -8.46 12.99
N LEU A 72 15.08 -7.88 12.01
CA LEU A 72 16.40 -7.29 12.25
C LEU A 72 16.37 -6.12 13.24
N LEU A 73 15.29 -5.34 13.24
CA LEU A 73 15.10 -4.21 14.16
C LEU A 73 14.60 -4.64 15.55
N GLY A 74 14.32 -5.93 15.76
CA GLY A 74 13.77 -6.44 17.02
C GLY A 74 12.34 -5.98 17.32
N VAL A 75 11.62 -5.50 16.29
CA VAL A 75 10.22 -5.06 16.41
C VAL A 75 9.26 -6.25 16.29
N GLY A 76 9.66 -7.28 15.53
CA GLY A 76 8.88 -8.50 15.33
C GLY A 76 7.79 -8.37 14.26
N ARG A 77 7.47 -9.49 13.61
CA ARG A 77 6.50 -9.56 12.50
C ARG A 77 5.06 -9.33 12.94
N GLU A 78 4.76 -9.59 14.20
CA GLU A 78 3.46 -9.35 14.81
C GLU A 78 3.06 -7.87 14.80
N GLN A 79 4.05 -6.97 14.73
CA GLN A 79 3.83 -5.52 14.62
C GLN A 79 3.69 -5.04 13.18
N ALA A 80 3.78 -5.93 12.19
CA ALA A 80 3.67 -5.57 10.77
C ALA A 80 2.27 -5.04 10.39
N GLY A 81 1.27 -5.27 11.25
CA GLY A 81 -0.13 -4.93 11.03
C GLY A 81 -1.01 -6.17 10.80
N SER A 82 -2.32 -5.96 10.71
CA SER A 82 -3.26 -7.02 10.32
C SER A 82 -2.99 -7.47 8.89
N SER A 83 -3.44 -8.68 8.53
CA SER A 83 -3.32 -9.19 7.16
C SER A 83 -3.90 -8.21 6.13
N GLU A 84 -5.05 -7.61 6.42
CA GLU A 84 -5.71 -6.60 5.57
C GLU A 84 -4.91 -5.29 5.44
N GLY A 85 -4.20 -4.89 6.51
CA GLY A 85 -3.34 -3.70 6.51
C GLY A 85 -1.96 -3.94 5.88
N LEU A 86 -1.51 -5.20 5.82
CA LEU A 86 -0.20 -5.60 5.29
C LEU A 86 -0.22 -5.79 3.77
N THR A 87 -1.30 -6.36 3.23
CA THR A 87 -1.44 -6.67 1.81
C THR A 87 -2.19 -5.59 1.03
N CYS A 88 -1.93 -5.50 -0.28
CA CYS A 88 -2.76 -4.71 -1.20
C CYS A 88 -3.42 -5.53 -2.31
N ALA A 89 -3.47 -6.86 -2.14
CA ALA A 89 -4.04 -7.81 -3.11
C ALA A 89 -5.43 -7.40 -3.62
N GLU A 90 -6.30 -6.96 -2.71
CA GLU A 90 -7.68 -6.56 -3.01
C GLU A 90 -7.89 -5.04 -3.11
N GLN A 91 -6.83 -4.24 -2.89
CA GLN A 91 -6.94 -2.79 -2.90
C GLN A 91 -6.94 -2.28 -4.34
N LYS A 92 -7.92 -1.44 -4.69
CA LYS A 92 -7.88 -0.76 -5.99
C LYS A 92 -6.70 0.22 -6.02
N ALA A 93 -5.95 0.24 -7.12
CA ALA A 93 -4.81 1.12 -7.30
C ALA A 93 -5.21 2.61 -7.18
N PHE A 94 -4.40 3.43 -6.53
CA PHE A 94 -4.62 4.89 -6.46
C PHE A 94 -4.51 5.57 -7.82
N ASN A 95 -3.58 5.10 -8.66
CA ASN A 95 -3.18 5.76 -9.90
C ASN A 95 -3.03 4.77 -11.07
N PRO A 96 -4.05 3.93 -11.37
CA PRO A 96 -3.96 2.91 -12.39
C PRO A 96 -3.50 3.50 -13.73
N SER A 97 -2.42 2.96 -14.28
CA SER A 97 -2.05 3.17 -15.68
C SER A 97 -3.26 2.79 -16.53
N SER A 98 -3.68 3.71 -17.40
CA SER A 98 -4.81 3.49 -18.29
C SER A 98 -4.54 2.24 -19.12
N THR A 99 -5.21 1.13 -18.79
CA THR A 99 -5.46 0.11 -19.80
C THR A 99 -6.35 0.81 -20.82
N THR A 100 -5.83 1.11 -22.01
CA THR A 100 -6.69 1.31 -23.17
C THR A 100 -7.71 0.20 -23.13
N ALA A 101 -8.98 0.54 -22.90
CA ALA A 101 -10.05 -0.45 -22.92
C ALA A 101 -9.97 -1.11 -24.30
N SER A 102 -9.47 -2.35 -24.35
CA SER A 102 -9.59 -3.17 -25.55
C SER A 102 -11.10 -3.32 -25.76
N SER A 103 -11.58 -2.56 -26.74
CA SER A 103 -12.93 -2.68 -27.30
C SER A 103 -12.99 -3.91 -28.18
#